data_AF-A0A2N9J7A4-F1
#
_entry.id   AF-A0A2N9J7A4-F1
#
_cell.length_a   1.000
_cell.length_b   1.000
_cell.length_c   1.000
_cell.angle_alpha   90.00
_cell.angle_beta   90.00
_cell.angle_gamma   90.00
#
_symmetry.space_group_name_H-M   'P 1'
#
loop_
_entity.id
_entity.type
_entity.pdbx_description
1 polymer ?
#
loop_
_entity_poly.entity_id
_entity_poly.type
_entity_poly.pdbx_seq_one_letter_code
_entity_poly.pdbx_strand_id
1 'polypeptide(L)'
;MLKFLSRVRIEFNALDPRTASCMEFLKQCNTRKAKDSNPACQLQVKRRTDDDPPQITVTFLNGVEEVFDAANTPAQTITDIILDKGQFLQTEQMFRQAGQPWPVIIPHQEILQPHQPPATKVRIVFWVVVEAFRRTVGMDEYYFSFFSQHIRKLARTAAAAAAPPPCKSGSANLDKAVASDKRWSSEQVREPVS
;
A
#
# COMPACT_ATOMS: atom_id res chain seq x y z
N MET A 1 -10.18 -2.47 15.47
CA MET A 1 -10.12 -1.00 15.48
C MET A 1 -9.42 -0.50 16.73
N LEU A 2 -9.99 -0.64 17.94
CA LEU A 2 -9.43 -0.04 19.17
C LEU A 2 -8.12 -0.66 19.72
N LYS A 3 -7.67 -1.81 19.19
CA LYS A 3 -6.46 -2.52 19.68
C LYS A 3 -5.16 -1.70 19.64
N PHE A 4 -5.08 -0.68 18.81
CA PHE A 4 -3.86 0.14 18.63
C PHE A 4 -3.92 1.50 19.32
N LEU A 5 -5.04 1.78 19.99
CA LEU A 5 -5.35 3.09 20.55
C LEU A 5 -5.28 3.06 22.07
N SER A 6 -4.76 4.13 22.66
CA SER A 6 -4.79 4.36 24.10
C SER A 6 -6.01 5.20 24.49
N ARG A 7 -6.33 6.22 23.71
CA ARG A 7 -7.42 7.16 23.97
C ARG A 7 -8.08 7.62 22.68
N VAL A 8 -9.39 7.83 22.73
CA VAL A 8 -10.19 8.43 21.67
C VAL A 8 -11.03 9.54 22.29
N ARG A 9 -10.91 10.76 21.79
CA ARG A 9 -11.67 11.93 22.23
C ARG A 9 -12.46 12.48 21.06
N ILE A 10 -13.78 12.50 21.20
CA ILE A 10 -14.71 12.95 20.16
C ILE A 10 -15.34 14.25 20.65
N GLU A 11 -15.17 15.33 19.89
CA GLU A 11 -15.70 16.64 20.21
C GLU A 11 -16.64 17.12 19.12
N PHE A 12 -17.89 17.41 19.49
CA PHE A 12 -18.86 17.91 18.51
C PHE A 12 -19.92 18.78 19.16
N ASN A 13 -20.52 19.66 18.37
CA ASN A 13 -21.72 20.40 18.75
C ASN A 13 -22.97 19.61 18.34
N ALA A 14 -23.88 19.35 19.29
CA ALA A 14 -25.08 18.56 19.03
C ALA A 14 -26.06 19.24 18.04
N LEU A 15 -25.92 20.55 17.81
CA LEU A 15 -26.73 21.32 16.88
C LEU A 15 -26.15 21.37 15.45
N ASP A 16 -24.88 20.96 15.27
CA ASP A 16 -24.23 20.99 13.96
C ASP A 16 -24.67 19.78 13.10
N PRO A 17 -25.23 20.00 11.89
CA PRO A 17 -25.63 18.91 10.99
C PRO A 17 -24.46 18.05 10.49
N ARG A 18 -23.21 18.54 10.55
CA ARG A 18 -22.01 17.85 10.09
C ARG A 18 -21.53 16.74 11.04
N THR A 19 -22.23 16.51 12.15
CA THR A 19 -21.83 15.55 13.19
C THR A 19 -22.11 14.08 12.87
N ALA A 20 -22.74 13.79 11.73
CA ALA A 20 -23.09 12.43 11.32
C ALA A 20 -21.88 11.47 11.37
N SER A 21 -20.72 11.89 10.84
CA SER A 21 -19.48 11.11 10.86
C SER A 21 -19.00 10.80 12.28
N CYS A 22 -19.02 11.80 13.18
CA CYS A 22 -18.65 11.59 14.59
C CYS A 22 -19.53 10.55 15.27
N MET A 23 -20.83 10.61 15.01
CA MET A 23 -21.80 9.70 15.61
C MET A 23 -21.65 8.27 15.08
N GLU A 24 -21.37 8.11 13.78
CA GLU A 24 -21.07 6.80 13.21
C GLU A 24 -19.77 6.22 13.80
N PHE A 25 -18.71 7.01 13.88
CA PHE A 25 -17.45 6.59 14.48
C PHE A 25 -17.61 6.20 15.96
N LEU A 26 -18.38 6.99 16.72
CA LEU A 26 -18.73 6.67 18.10
C LEU A 26 -19.46 5.32 18.22
N LYS A 27 -20.43 5.05 17.33
CA LYS A 27 -21.13 3.76 17.29
C LYS A 27 -20.17 2.60 17.04
N GLN A 28 -19.22 2.76 16.10
CA GLN A 28 -18.21 1.75 15.80
C GLN A 28 -17.32 1.45 17.03
N CYS A 29 -16.86 2.49 17.72
CA CYS A 29 -16.08 2.37 18.95
C CYS A 29 -16.86 1.70 20.10
N ASN A 30 -18.18 1.88 20.14
CA ASN A 30 -19.02 1.37 21.23
C ASN A 30 -19.44 -0.11 21.05
N THR A 31 -19.12 -0.74 19.91
CA THR A 31 -19.44 -2.16 19.68
C THR A 31 -18.74 -3.06 20.70
N ARG A 32 -19.40 -4.17 21.10
CA ARG A 32 -18.81 -5.15 22.04
C ARG A 32 -17.44 -5.64 21.57
N LYS A 33 -17.36 -6.05 20.30
CA LYS A 33 -16.11 -6.46 19.65
C LYS A 33 -14.98 -5.43 19.76
N ALA A 34 -15.30 -4.14 19.62
CA ALA A 34 -14.30 -3.09 19.74
C ALA A 34 -13.80 -2.96 21.18
N LYS A 35 -14.70 -2.94 22.17
CA LYS A 35 -14.36 -2.87 23.60
C LYS A 35 -13.58 -4.09 24.07
N ASP A 36 -14.00 -5.28 23.66
CA ASP A 36 -13.35 -6.54 24.03
C ASP A 36 -11.92 -6.62 23.46
N SER A 37 -11.68 -5.97 22.30
CA SER A 37 -10.34 -5.94 21.70
C SER A 37 -9.32 -5.11 22.50
N ASN A 38 -9.79 -4.12 23.27
CA ASN A 38 -8.93 -3.30 24.12
C ASN A 38 -9.77 -2.61 25.22
N PRO A 39 -9.93 -3.24 26.40
CA PRO A 39 -10.70 -2.66 27.50
C PRO A 39 -10.00 -1.48 28.18
N ALA A 40 -8.70 -1.28 27.94
CA ALA A 40 -7.94 -0.17 28.50
C ALA A 40 -8.10 1.14 27.71
N CYS A 41 -8.63 1.08 26.48
CA CYS A 41 -8.83 2.25 25.64
C CYS A 41 -9.88 3.20 26.23
N GLN A 42 -9.50 4.45 26.48
CA GLN A 42 -10.40 5.46 27.03
C GLN A 42 -11.18 6.16 25.92
N LEU A 43 -12.50 6.02 25.91
CA LEU A 43 -13.40 6.73 24.99
C LEU A 43 -14.04 7.93 25.70
N GLN A 44 -13.69 9.14 25.28
CA GLN A 44 -14.21 10.40 25.81
C GLN A 44 -15.06 11.10 24.76
N VAL A 45 -16.23 11.58 25.16
CA VAL A 45 -17.14 12.34 24.29
C VAL A 45 -17.43 13.68 24.94
N LYS A 46 -17.00 14.78 24.29
CA LYS A 46 -17.26 16.14 24.74
C LYS A 46 -18.26 16.80 23.80
N ARG A 47 -19.41 17.18 24.36
CA ARG A 47 -20.39 18.00 23.65
C ARG A 47 -20.00 19.46 23.83
N ARG A 48 -19.70 20.14 22.72
CA ARG A 48 -19.42 21.59 22.69
C ARG A 48 -20.68 22.35 22.32
N THR A 49 -20.72 23.64 22.62
CA THR A 49 -21.79 24.56 22.19
C THR A 49 -21.27 25.59 21.18
N ASP A 50 -19.96 25.61 20.96
CA ASP A 50 -19.28 26.46 19.98
C ASP A 50 -19.60 26.00 18.54
N ASP A 51 -19.48 26.92 17.57
CA ASP A 51 -19.72 26.66 16.13
C ASP A 51 -18.49 26.05 15.41
N ASP A 52 -17.56 25.50 16.18
CA ASP A 52 -16.38 24.83 15.65
C ASP A 52 -16.74 23.48 15.01
N PRO A 53 -16.03 23.09 13.93
CA PRO A 53 -16.28 21.81 13.27
C PRO A 53 -16.06 20.63 14.23
N PRO A 54 -16.79 19.52 14.01
CA PRO A 54 -16.60 18.30 14.79
C PRO A 54 -15.21 17.70 14.58
N GLN A 55 -14.55 17.33 15.67
CA GLN A 55 -13.20 16.78 15.66
C GLN A 55 -13.13 15.43 16.37
N ILE A 56 -12.29 14.55 15.83
CA ILE A 56 -11.98 13.25 16.44
C ILE A 56 -10.47 13.22 16.69
N THR A 57 -10.09 13.19 17.96
CA THR A 57 -8.70 13.04 18.38
C THR A 57 -8.46 11.59 18.79
N VAL A 58 -7.41 10.99 18.23
CA VAL A 58 -7.03 9.60 18.48
C VAL A 58 -5.59 9.58 18.97
N THR A 59 -5.37 8.98 20.14
CA THR A 59 -4.04 8.75 20.72
C THR A 59 -3.67 7.28 20.53
N PHE A 60 -2.59 7.01 19.81
CA PHE A 60 -2.05 5.68 19.59
C PHE A 60 -1.23 5.20 20.80
N LEU A 61 -0.98 3.88 20.89
CA LEU A 61 -0.19 3.29 21.99
C LEU A 61 1.26 3.79 22.07
N ASN A 62 1.81 4.33 20.98
CA ASN A 62 3.13 4.96 20.95
C ASN A 62 3.13 6.41 21.50
N GLY A 63 1.96 6.95 21.87
CA GLY A 63 1.80 8.32 22.34
C GLY A 63 1.59 9.36 21.24
N VAL A 64 1.54 8.96 19.97
CA VAL A 64 1.24 9.88 18.87
C VAL A 64 -0.25 10.22 18.89
N GLU A 65 -0.57 11.52 18.86
CA GLU A 65 -1.93 12.03 18.76
C GLU A 65 -2.22 12.51 17.35
N GLU A 66 -3.37 12.11 16.81
CA GLU A 66 -3.86 12.54 15.51
C GLU A 66 -5.25 13.14 15.64
N VAL A 67 -5.43 14.30 15.02
CA VAL A 67 -6.70 15.01 14.99
C VAL A 67 -7.28 14.89 13.58
N PHE A 68 -8.47 14.33 13.50
CA PHE A 68 -9.25 14.19 12.27
C PHE A 68 -10.40 15.20 12.27
N ASP A 69 -10.55 15.89 11.15
CA ASP A 69 -11.74 16.69 10.86
C ASP A 69 -12.88 15.75 10.43
N ALA A 70 -13.92 15.67 11.26
CA ALA A 70 -15.08 14.83 11.01
C ALA A 70 -16.16 15.52 10.17
N ALA A 71 -16.00 16.81 9.85
CA ALA A 71 -16.95 17.54 9.03
C ALA A 71 -16.90 17.09 7.57
N ASN A 72 -15.68 16.92 7.04
CA ASN A 72 -15.44 16.62 5.63
C ASN A 72 -15.03 15.16 5.38
N THR A 73 -14.66 14.44 6.44
CA THR A 73 -14.16 13.07 6.34
C THR A 73 -15.21 12.09 6.88
N PRO A 74 -15.62 11.07 6.10
CA PRO A 74 -16.57 10.07 6.58
C PRO A 74 -15.92 9.15 7.62
N ALA A 75 -16.74 8.63 8.53
CA ALA A 75 -16.28 7.78 9.64
C ALA A 75 -15.51 6.53 9.16
N GLN A 76 -15.93 5.93 8.04
CA GLN A 76 -15.28 4.76 7.47
C GLN A 76 -13.83 5.06 7.07
N THR A 77 -13.60 6.17 6.37
CA THR A 77 -12.25 6.59 5.97
C THR A 77 -11.35 6.86 7.17
N ILE A 78 -11.89 7.49 8.22
CA ILE A 78 -11.13 7.70 9.47
C ILE A 78 -10.75 6.34 10.09
N THR A 79 -11.67 5.39 10.12
CA THR A 79 -11.43 4.04 10.61
C THR A 79 -10.38 3.30 9.81
N ASP A 80 -10.41 3.39 8.48
CA ASP A 80 -9.42 2.77 7.60
C ASP A 80 -8.02 3.34 7.84
N ILE A 81 -7.90 4.68 7.92
CA ILE A 81 -6.63 5.35 8.24
C ILE A 81 -6.08 4.87 9.59
N ILE A 82 -6.94 4.74 10.61
CA ILE A 82 -6.54 4.26 11.94
C ILE A 82 -6.07 2.80 11.88
N LEU A 83 -6.75 1.95 11.11
CA LEU A 83 -6.38 0.54 10.96
C LEU A 83 -5.04 0.39 10.26
N ASP A 84 -4.81 1.13 9.17
CA ASP A 84 -3.58 1.12 8.39
C ASP A 84 -2.39 1.59 9.24
N LYS A 85 -2.55 2.73 9.94
CA LYS A 85 -1.52 3.23 10.87
C LYS A 85 -1.27 2.24 12.01
N GLY A 86 -2.32 1.62 12.52
CA GLY A 86 -2.20 0.59 13.54
C GLY A 86 -1.41 -0.64 13.09
N GLN A 87 -1.61 -1.11 11.86
CA GLN A 87 -0.82 -2.21 11.27
C GLN A 87 0.66 -1.82 11.07
N PHE A 88 0.92 -0.59 10.65
CA PHE A 88 2.28 -0.07 10.54
C PHE A 88 2.99 -0.07 11.91
N LEU A 89 2.33 0.42 12.97
CA LEU A 89 2.86 0.41 14.33
C LEU A 89 3.08 -1.01 14.87
N GLN A 90 2.19 -1.94 14.55
CA GLN A 90 2.36 -3.34 14.92
C GLN A 90 3.62 -3.93 14.26
N THR A 91 3.82 -3.63 12.98
CA THR A 91 4.97 -4.11 12.22
C THR A 91 6.27 -3.54 12.78
N GLU A 92 6.30 -2.23 13.03
CA GLU A 92 7.42 -1.57 13.71
C GLU A 92 7.78 -2.25 15.04
N GLN A 93 6.78 -2.59 15.87
CA GLN A 93 7.00 -3.32 17.12
C GLN A 93 7.60 -4.71 16.89
N MET A 94 7.16 -5.45 15.87
CA MET A 94 7.75 -6.75 15.53
C MET A 94 9.23 -6.63 15.13
N PHE A 95 9.59 -5.62 14.33
CA PHE A 95 10.98 -5.37 13.96
C PHE A 95 11.84 -5.00 15.16
N ARG A 96 11.34 -4.09 16.02
CA ARG A 96 12.02 -3.69 17.26
C ARG A 96 12.22 -4.87 18.20
N GLN A 97 11.24 -5.77 18.34
CA GLN A 97 11.35 -6.99 19.16
C GLN A 97 12.37 -7.99 18.61
N ALA A 98 12.50 -8.08 17.28
CA ALA A 98 13.52 -8.91 16.63
C ALA A 98 14.92 -8.28 16.64
N GLY A 99 15.09 -7.09 17.23
CA GLY A 99 16.35 -6.34 17.22
C GLY A 99 16.76 -5.84 15.83
N GLN A 100 15.81 -5.77 14.89
CA GLN A 100 16.05 -5.31 13.53
C GLN A 100 15.81 -3.80 13.44
N PRO A 101 16.57 -3.08 12.59
CA PRO A 101 16.37 -1.65 12.38
C PRO A 101 15.02 -1.38 11.69
N TRP A 102 14.34 -0.32 12.13
CA TRP A 102 13.14 0.21 11.52
C TRP A 102 13.33 1.71 11.26
N PRO A 103 12.97 2.24 10.07
CA PRO A 103 12.40 1.56 8.91
C PRO A 103 13.42 0.64 8.20
N VAL A 104 12.92 -0.37 7.48
CA VAL A 104 13.78 -1.26 6.67
C VAL A 104 14.34 -0.46 5.50
N ILE A 105 15.63 -0.12 5.57
CA ILE A 105 16.33 0.54 4.46
C ILE A 105 16.78 -0.56 3.50
N ILE A 106 16.09 -0.67 2.36
CA ILE A 106 16.50 -1.58 1.28
C ILE A 106 17.64 -0.91 0.52
N PRO A 107 18.84 -1.51 0.44
CA PRO A 107 19.94 -0.93 -0.32
C PRO A 107 19.58 -0.86 -1.82
N HIS A 108 19.95 0.24 -2.48
CA HIS A 108 19.61 0.49 -3.89
C HIS A 108 20.02 -0.63 -4.87
N GLN A 109 21.03 -1.42 -4.51
CA GLN A 109 21.53 -2.55 -5.30
C GLN A 109 20.53 -3.71 -5.39
N GLU A 110 19.66 -3.89 -4.39
CA GLU A 110 18.65 -4.97 -4.38
C GLU A 110 17.40 -4.59 -5.19
N ILE A 111 17.04 -3.31 -5.23
CA ILE A 111 15.86 -2.80 -5.96
C ILE A 111 16.01 -2.99 -7.48
N LEU A 112 17.25 -2.87 -7.99
CA LEU A 112 17.55 -2.99 -9.41
C LEU A 112 17.65 -4.44 -9.90
N GLN A 113 17.62 -5.41 -8.98
CA GLN A 113 17.64 -6.82 -9.36
C GLN A 113 16.21 -7.23 -9.75
N PRO A 114 15.94 -7.56 -11.03
CA PRO A 114 14.66 -8.15 -11.37
C PRO A 114 14.58 -9.47 -10.61
N HIS A 115 13.70 -9.55 -9.62
CA HIS A 115 13.33 -10.82 -8.99
C HIS A 115 12.86 -11.76 -10.09
N GLN A 116 13.74 -12.63 -10.56
CA GLN A 116 13.35 -13.72 -11.44
C GLN A 116 12.53 -14.69 -10.58
N PRO A 117 11.22 -14.87 -10.83
CA PRO A 117 10.49 -15.93 -10.17
C PRO A 117 11.17 -17.25 -10.54
N PRO A 118 11.31 -18.21 -9.60
CA PRO A 118 11.98 -19.46 -9.87
C PRO A 118 11.25 -20.17 -11.02
N ALA A 119 11.91 -20.29 -12.17
CA ALA A 119 11.44 -20.94 -13.39
C ALA A 119 11.21 -22.46 -13.26
N THR A 120 11.08 -22.95 -12.03
CA THR A 120 11.15 -24.37 -11.67
C THR A 120 9.82 -25.09 -11.85
N LYS A 121 8.67 -24.37 -11.89
CA LYS A 121 7.35 -25.01 -12.01
C LYS A 121 6.87 -25.27 -13.44
N VAL A 122 7.40 -24.57 -14.45
CA VAL A 122 6.87 -24.66 -15.83
C VAL A 122 7.35 -25.95 -16.53
N ARG A 123 8.54 -26.44 -16.23
CA ARG A 123 9.11 -27.65 -16.88
C ARG A 123 8.38 -28.94 -16.49
N ILE A 124 7.95 -29.05 -15.23
CA ILE A 124 7.28 -30.26 -14.73
C ILE A 124 5.88 -30.38 -15.33
N VAL A 125 5.11 -29.28 -15.33
CA VAL A 125 3.75 -29.26 -15.89
C VAL A 125 3.80 -29.55 -17.39
N PHE A 126 4.75 -28.95 -18.11
CA PHE A 126 4.91 -29.20 -19.53
C PHE A 126 5.27 -30.67 -19.83
N TRP A 127 6.15 -31.28 -19.03
CA TRP A 127 6.51 -32.69 -19.20
C TRP A 127 5.32 -33.62 -18.91
N VAL A 128 4.55 -33.38 -17.84
CA VAL A 128 3.36 -34.17 -17.50
C VAL A 128 2.28 -34.07 -18.58
N VAL A 129 2.04 -32.88 -19.14
CA VAL A 129 1.07 -32.68 -20.23
C VAL A 129 1.50 -33.39 -21.50
N VAL A 130 2.79 -33.30 -21.86
CA VAL A 130 3.33 -33.98 -23.05
C VAL A 130 3.28 -35.50 -22.89
N GLU A 131 3.57 -36.03 -21.70
CA GLU A 131 3.55 -37.48 -21.43
C GLU A 131 2.11 -38.02 -21.33
N ALA A 132 1.17 -37.25 -20.81
CA ALA A 132 -0.25 -37.59 -20.82
C ALA A 132 -0.77 -37.68 -22.26
N PHE A 133 -0.47 -36.69 -23.10
CA PHE A 133 -0.87 -36.67 -24.51
C PHE A 133 -0.27 -37.86 -25.29
N ARG A 134 0.99 -38.21 -25.02
CA ARG A 134 1.64 -39.41 -25.61
C ARG A 134 0.86 -40.69 -25.32
N ARG A 135 0.35 -40.85 -24.09
CA ARG A 135 -0.43 -42.02 -23.68
C ARG A 135 -1.84 -42.07 -24.24
N THR A 136 -2.48 -40.92 -24.47
CA THR A 136 -3.88 -40.89 -24.94
C THR A 136 -4.02 -41.09 -26.45
N VAL A 137 -3.05 -40.63 -27.25
CA VAL A 137 -3.20 -40.55 -28.72
C VAL A 137 -2.46 -41.67 -29.46
N GLY A 138 -1.61 -42.46 -28.80
CA GLY A 138 -0.92 -43.59 -29.44
C GLY A 138 -0.06 -43.17 -30.64
N MET A 139 0.64 -42.03 -30.55
CA MET A 139 1.54 -41.56 -31.60
C MET A 139 2.83 -42.38 -31.62
N ASP A 140 3.15 -42.94 -32.78
CA ASP A 140 4.41 -43.64 -33.07
C ASP A 140 5.63 -42.71 -32.85
N GLU A 141 6.77 -43.27 -32.43
CA GLU A 141 7.94 -42.52 -31.92
C GLU A 141 8.43 -41.42 -32.89
N TYR A 142 8.25 -41.64 -34.18
CA TYR A 142 8.66 -40.73 -35.24
C TYR A 142 7.91 -39.38 -35.19
N TYR A 143 6.61 -39.40 -34.93
CA TYR A 143 5.75 -38.21 -34.96
C TYR A 143 5.92 -37.36 -33.68
N PHE A 144 6.21 -38.00 -32.55
CA PHE A 144 6.50 -37.32 -31.29
C PHE A 144 7.80 -36.51 -31.35
N SER A 145 8.84 -37.05 -32.00
CA SER A 145 10.12 -36.35 -32.17
C SER A 145 9.95 -35.04 -32.94
N PHE A 146 9.12 -35.05 -34.00
CA PHE A 146 8.87 -33.91 -34.86
C PHE A 146 8.03 -32.84 -34.15
N PHE A 147 6.96 -33.26 -33.45
CA PHE A 147 6.11 -32.35 -32.69
C PHE A 147 6.86 -31.69 -31.52
N SER A 148 7.69 -32.43 -30.78
CA SER A 148 8.51 -31.90 -29.70
C SER A 148 9.55 -30.89 -30.19
N GLN A 149 10.18 -31.14 -31.35
CA GLN A 149 11.08 -30.18 -31.97
C GLN A 149 10.34 -28.92 -32.43
N HIS A 150 9.14 -29.06 -32.99
CA HIS A 150 8.33 -27.93 -33.44
C HIS A 150 7.88 -27.03 -32.28
N ILE A 151 7.41 -27.62 -31.17
CA ILE A 151 7.02 -26.83 -29.99
C ILE A 151 8.24 -26.15 -29.36
N ARG A 152 9.40 -26.81 -29.27
CA ARG A 152 10.64 -26.17 -28.79
C ARG A 152 11.07 -25.02 -29.69
N LYS A 153 10.86 -25.12 -31.00
CA LYS A 153 11.17 -24.06 -31.97
C LYS A 153 10.25 -22.86 -31.77
N LEU A 154 8.94 -23.09 -31.59
CA LEU A 154 7.94 -22.07 -31.28
C LEU A 154 8.20 -21.36 -29.94
N ALA A 155 8.60 -22.11 -28.91
CA ALA A 155 8.94 -21.54 -27.61
C ALA A 155 10.21 -20.64 -27.68
N ARG A 156 11.19 -20.99 -28.52
CA ARG A 156 12.39 -20.16 -28.73
C ARG A 156 12.10 -18.89 -29.50
N THR A 157 11.22 -18.91 -30.51
CA THR A 157 10.78 -17.68 -31.21
C THR A 157 9.96 -16.77 -30.31
N ALA A 158 9.11 -17.32 -29.44
CA ALA A 158 8.37 -16.53 -28.45
C ALA A 158 9.30 -15.87 -27.42
N ALA A 159 10.34 -16.57 -26.97
CA ALA A 159 11.34 -16.01 -26.05
C ALA A 159 12.21 -14.91 -26.71
N ALA A 160 12.52 -15.02 -27.99
CA ALA A 160 13.26 -13.98 -28.74
C ALA A 160 12.42 -12.70 -28.97
N ALA A 161 11.10 -12.82 -29.08
CA ALA A 161 10.18 -11.68 -29.20
C ALA A 161 9.95 -10.93 -27.88
N ALA A 162 10.28 -11.55 -26.73
CA ALA A 162 10.13 -10.96 -25.39
C ALA A 162 11.40 -10.23 -24.90
N ALA A 163 12.47 -10.16 -25.72
CA ALA A 163 13.62 -9.31 -25.42
C ALA A 163 13.22 -7.83 -25.63
N PRO A 164 13.37 -6.95 -24.63
CA PRO A 164 13.08 -5.53 -24.79
C PRO A 164 14.01 -4.93 -25.86
N PRO A 165 13.54 -3.97 -26.68
CA PRO A 165 14.37 -3.38 -27.72
C PRO A 165 15.63 -2.74 -27.11
N PRO A 166 16.78 -2.81 -27.81
CA PRO A 166 17.99 -2.14 -27.34
C PRO A 166 17.71 -0.65 -27.21
N CYS A 167 17.94 -0.10 -26.02
CA CYS A 167 17.88 1.33 -25.74
C CYS A 167 18.76 2.05 -26.76
N LYS A 168 18.12 2.76 -27.71
CA LYS A 168 18.83 3.70 -28.57
C LYS A 168 19.41 4.78 -27.66
N SER A 169 20.71 4.90 -27.70
CA SER A 169 21.49 6.02 -27.18
C SER A 169 20.87 7.34 -27.65
N GLY A 170 20.19 8.01 -26.72
CA GLY A 170 19.66 9.37 -26.87
C GLY A 170 20.53 10.37 -26.13
N SER A 171 21.78 10.52 -26.59
CA SER A 171 22.62 11.68 -26.27
C SER A 171 22.10 12.89 -27.08
N ALA A 172 21.08 13.59 -26.58
CA ALA A 172 20.78 14.99 -26.88
C ALA A 172 19.50 15.43 -26.16
N ASN A 173 19.55 16.58 -25.47
CA ASN A 173 18.45 17.30 -24.78
C ASN A 173 18.30 17.10 -23.26
N LEU A 174 19.40 17.08 -22.51
CA LEU A 174 19.36 17.35 -21.06
C LEU A 174 19.70 18.81 -20.68
N ASP A 175 19.93 19.71 -21.64
CA ASP A 175 20.31 21.10 -21.35
C ASP A 175 19.15 22.12 -21.41
N LYS A 176 17.94 21.72 -21.81
CA LYS A 176 16.77 22.64 -21.85
C LYS A 176 15.81 22.54 -20.67
N ALA A 177 15.90 21.47 -19.86
CA ALA A 177 15.02 21.31 -18.70
C ALA A 177 15.52 22.06 -17.45
N VAL A 178 16.83 22.29 -17.33
CA VAL A 178 17.45 22.99 -16.18
C VAL A 178 17.24 24.52 -16.22
N ALA A 179 16.83 25.08 -17.37
CA ALA A 179 16.61 26.53 -17.51
C ALA A 179 15.19 27.00 -17.10
N SER A 180 14.19 26.11 -17.07
CA SER A 180 12.81 26.48 -16.69
C SER A 180 12.55 26.38 -15.18
N ASP A 181 13.33 25.56 -14.47
CA ASP A 181 13.14 25.33 -13.03
C ASP A 181 13.71 26.46 -12.16
N LYS A 182 14.61 27.29 -12.71
CA LYS A 182 15.10 28.50 -12.03
C LYS A 182 14.16 29.70 -12.13
N ARG A 183 13.10 29.64 -12.96
CA ARG A 183 12.14 30.75 -13.08
C ARG A 183 11.02 30.69 -12.03
N TRP A 184 10.73 29.52 -11.45
CA TRP A 184 9.66 29.38 -10.45
C TRP A 184 10.11 29.67 -9.01
N SER A 185 11.41 29.58 -8.71
CA SER A 185 11.95 29.84 -7.35
C SER A 185 12.24 31.32 -7.04
N SER A 186 12.00 32.26 -7.96
CA SER A 186 12.34 33.69 -7.74
C SER A 186 11.13 34.60 -7.50
N GLU A 187 9.90 34.10 -7.62
CA GLU A 187 8.68 34.93 -7.64
C GLU A 187 7.75 34.65 -6.45
N GLN A 188 8.32 34.40 -5.25
CA GLN A 188 7.50 34.18 -4.04
C GLN A 188 8.02 34.84 -2.76
N VAL A 189 8.90 35.85 -2.89
CA VAL A 189 9.26 36.74 -1.77
C VAL A 189 9.05 38.20 -2.18
N ARG A 190 7.81 38.67 -2.04
CA ARG A 190 7.51 40.08 -1.79
C ARG A 190 6.51 40.16 -0.65
N GLU A 191 7.00 40.60 0.50
CA GLU A 191 6.19 41.06 1.61
C GLU A 191 5.44 42.34 1.23
N PRO A 192 4.22 42.57 1.75
CA PRO A 192 3.64 43.90 1.78
C PRO A 192 4.20 44.68 2.97
N VAL A 193 5.01 45.69 2.67
CA VAL A 193 5.27 46.80 3.59
C VAL A 193 4.23 47.88 3.30
N SER A 194 3.33 48.04 4.28
CA SER A 194 2.75 49.28 4.83
C SER A 194 1.24 49.25 4.99
#